data_AF-A0A804R7V8-F1
#
_entry.id   AF-A0A804R7V8-F1
#
_cell.length_a   1.000
_cell.length_b   1.000
_cell.length_c   1.000
_cell.angle_alpha   90.00
_cell.angle_beta   90.00
_cell.angle_gamma   90.00
#
_symmetry.space_group_name_H-M   'P 1'
#
loop_
_entity.id
_entity.type
_entity.pdbx_description
1 polymer ?
#
loop_
_entity_poly.entity_id
_entity_poly.type
_entity_poly.pdbx_seq_one_letter_code
_entity_poly.pdbx_strand_id
1 'polypeptide(L)'
;MGNVAASGGVQVRRRPPAVDERLTRPRRLVRELPDLDAGRLRRLIRTGDLAPCFDPAEDASAGLTEECPICFFFYPSLNRSRCCGKGICTECFLQLMPSEASKLVHCPFCKTKAYAIEYQGAQMTSGKEIKQEGEPNVNETKPSVFI
;
A
#
# COMPACT_ATOMS: atom_id res chain seq x y z
N MET A 1 36.93 -29.60 -28.23
CA MET A 1 36.29 -30.01 -26.96
C MET A 1 36.62 -28.96 -25.90
N GLY A 2 35.66 -28.53 -25.07
CA GLY A 2 35.92 -27.60 -23.94
C GLY A 2 34.88 -26.47 -23.89
N ASN A 3 33.71 -26.68 -23.27
CA ASN A 3 33.37 -26.52 -21.85
C ASN A 3 32.69 -25.16 -21.59
N VAL A 4 31.36 -25.17 -21.55
CA VAL A 4 30.52 -24.06 -21.09
C VAL A 4 30.19 -24.30 -19.62
N ALA A 5 30.65 -23.41 -18.74
CA ALA A 5 30.33 -23.43 -17.31
C ALA A 5 29.03 -22.65 -17.05
N ALA A 6 28.05 -23.32 -16.45
CA ALA A 6 26.81 -22.70 -15.97
C ALA A 6 27.10 -21.92 -14.67
N SER A 7 26.83 -20.61 -14.68
CA SER A 7 26.86 -19.79 -13.46
C SER A 7 25.43 -19.64 -12.93
N GLY A 8 25.13 -20.34 -11.84
CA GLY A 8 23.92 -20.13 -11.05
C GLY A 8 24.03 -18.81 -10.28
N GLY A 9 23.15 -17.85 -10.59
CA GLY A 9 23.04 -16.58 -9.88
C GLY A 9 22.06 -16.69 -8.70
N VAL A 10 22.55 -16.47 -7.49
CA VAL A 10 21.74 -16.32 -6.28
C VAL A 10 20.95 -15.00 -6.38
N GLN A 11 19.62 -15.08 -6.43
CA GLN A 11 18.76 -13.89 -6.38
C GLN A 11 18.76 -13.32 -4.95
N VAL A 12 19.60 -12.31 -4.72
CA VAL A 12 19.56 -11.50 -3.50
C VAL A 12 18.26 -10.69 -3.52
N ARG A 13 17.25 -11.12 -2.74
CA ARG A 13 16.04 -10.33 -2.52
C ARG A 13 16.44 -8.99 -1.88
N ARG A 14 16.39 -7.90 -2.66
CA ARG A 14 16.63 -6.54 -2.15
C ARG A 14 15.61 -6.25 -1.06
N ARG A 15 16.09 -6.03 0.16
CA ARG A 15 15.25 -5.61 1.29
C ARG A 15 14.55 -4.30 0.93
N PRO A 16 13.23 -4.16 1.14
CA PRO A 16 12.56 -2.88 0.95
C PRO A 16 13.28 -1.78 1.75
N PRO A 17 13.37 -0.54 1.22
CA PRO A 17 13.94 0.57 1.98
C PRO A 17 13.22 0.70 3.32
N ALA A 18 13.97 1.00 4.38
CA ALA A 18 13.41 1.12 5.72
C ALA A 18 12.40 2.28 5.76
N VAL A 19 11.15 1.96 6.10
CA VAL A 19 10.10 2.98 6.34
C VAL A 19 10.39 3.68 7.66
N ASP A 20 10.43 5.02 7.66
CA ASP A 20 10.57 5.84 8.85
C ASP A 20 9.48 5.49 9.88
N GLU A 21 9.87 5.33 11.14
CA GLU A 21 8.99 4.91 12.24
C GLU A 21 7.76 5.82 12.38
N ARG A 22 7.92 7.14 12.12
CA ARG A 22 6.80 8.09 12.18
C ARG A 22 5.71 7.80 11.16
N LEU A 23 6.06 7.18 10.03
CA LEU A 23 5.13 6.80 8.98
C LEU A 23 4.47 5.43 9.23
N THR A 24 4.81 4.75 10.33
CA THR A 24 4.19 3.48 10.71
C THR A 24 3.02 3.64 11.68
N ARG A 25 2.70 4.89 12.05
CA ARG A 25 1.67 5.24 13.03
C ARG A 25 0.69 6.25 12.45
N PRO A 26 -0.63 6.07 12.66
CA PRO A 26 -1.61 7.09 12.30
C PRO A 26 -1.47 8.29 13.24
N ARG A 27 -1.71 9.48 12.71
CA ARG A 27 -1.58 10.78 13.41
C ARG A 27 -2.84 11.65 13.29
N ARG A 28 -3.70 11.38 12.30
CA ARG A 28 -4.91 12.12 11.94
C ARG A 28 -6.14 11.22 12.00
N LEU A 29 -6.33 10.54 13.13
CA LEU A 29 -7.57 9.80 13.40
C LEU A 29 -8.63 10.75 13.95
N VAL A 30 -9.82 10.78 13.34
CA VAL A 30 -10.95 11.59 13.83
C VAL A 30 -11.62 10.93 15.04
N ARG A 31 -11.56 9.58 15.12
CA ARG A 31 -12.00 8.81 16.29
C ARG A 31 -10.85 8.01 16.87
N GLU A 32 -10.98 7.68 18.15
CA GLU A 32 -10.13 6.68 18.77
C GLU A 32 -10.41 5.29 18.18
N LEU A 33 -9.35 4.49 18.04
CA LEU A 33 -9.40 3.11 17.55
C LEU A 33 -8.78 2.19 18.61
N PRO A 34 -9.49 1.88 19.71
CA PRO A 34 -8.93 1.13 20.83
C PRO A 34 -8.49 -0.29 20.44
N ASP A 35 -9.15 -0.90 19.46
CA ASP A 35 -8.88 -2.26 18.99
C ASP A 35 -7.80 -2.33 17.90
N LEU A 36 -7.21 -1.18 17.52
CA LEU A 36 -6.16 -1.14 16.52
C LEU A 36 -4.86 -1.74 17.08
N ASP A 37 -4.50 -2.94 16.60
CA ASP A 37 -3.18 -3.53 16.85
C ASP A 37 -2.08 -2.74 16.12
N ALA A 38 -1.47 -1.80 16.85
CA ALA A 38 -0.38 -0.97 16.36
C ALA A 38 0.85 -1.79 15.92
N GLY A 39 1.10 -2.95 16.54
CA GLY A 39 2.19 -3.85 16.16
C GLY A 39 1.96 -4.50 14.80
N ARG A 40 0.72 -4.99 14.57
CA ARG A 40 0.29 -5.52 13.28
C ARG A 40 0.30 -4.45 12.20
N LEU A 41 -0.22 -3.26 12.48
CA LEU A 41 -0.19 -2.12 11.54
C LEU A 41 1.24 -1.79 11.11
N ARG A 42 2.15 -1.61 12.07
CA ARG A 42 3.57 -1.34 11.81
C ARG A 42 4.21 -2.44 10.96
N ARG A 43 3.91 -3.71 11.26
CA ARG A 43 4.42 -4.85 10.49
C ARG A 43 3.96 -4.77 9.02
N LEU A 44 2.67 -4.58 8.77
CA LEU A 44 2.09 -4.50 7.42
C LEU A 44 2.71 -3.35 6.59
N ILE A 45 2.96 -2.20 7.22
CA ILE A 45 3.62 -1.08 6.54
C ILE A 45 5.07 -1.43 6.18
N ARG A 46 5.81 -2.03 7.11
CA ARG A 46 7.23 -2.38 6.90
C ARG A 46 7.43 -3.51 5.90
N THR A 47 6.48 -4.45 5.80
CA THR A 47 6.50 -5.53 4.80
C THR A 47 6.02 -5.08 3.43
N GLY A 48 5.43 -3.89 3.32
CA GLY A 48 4.90 -3.36 2.07
C GLY A 48 3.52 -3.90 1.71
N ASP A 49 2.80 -4.48 2.67
CA ASP A 49 1.42 -4.95 2.49
C ASP A 49 0.40 -3.81 2.62
N LEU A 50 0.80 -2.71 3.27
CA LEU A 50 -0.01 -1.51 3.49
C LEU A 50 0.80 -0.25 3.20
N ALA A 51 0.17 0.78 2.62
CA ALA A 51 0.81 2.07 2.43
C ALA A 51 1.21 2.68 3.79
N PRO A 52 2.36 3.37 3.89
CA PRO A 52 2.69 4.15 5.09
C PRO A 52 1.63 5.21 5.42
N CYS A 53 1.58 5.64 6.68
CA CYS A 53 0.77 6.76 7.16
C CYS A 53 1.45 8.09 6.76
N PHE A 54 1.53 8.33 5.45
CA PHE A 54 2.14 9.53 4.86
C PHE A 54 1.51 10.81 5.39
N ASP A 55 2.34 11.85 5.49
CA ASP A 55 1.88 13.22 5.70
C ASP A 55 1.01 13.66 4.51
N PRO A 56 -0.10 14.38 4.76
CA PRO A 56 -0.95 14.90 3.70
C PRO A 56 -0.29 16.13 3.07
N ALA A 57 -0.46 16.32 1.76
CA ALA A 57 -0.23 17.60 1.12
C ALA A 57 -1.54 18.20 0.61
N GLU A 58 -1.68 19.52 0.73
CA GLU A 58 -2.86 20.25 0.27
C GLU A 58 -2.86 20.43 -1.26
N ASP A 59 -1.68 20.47 -1.84
CA ASP A 59 -1.46 20.65 -3.26
C ASP A 59 -0.65 19.50 -3.87
N ALA A 60 -0.87 19.27 -5.16
CA ALA A 60 -0.10 18.35 -5.99
C ALA A 60 1.30 18.93 -6.28
N SER A 61 2.09 19.13 -5.23
CA SER A 61 3.49 19.54 -5.34
C SER A 61 4.34 18.42 -5.95
N ALA A 62 5.51 18.79 -6.49
CA ALA A 62 6.33 17.97 -7.38
C ALA A 62 6.61 16.55 -6.84
N GLY A 63 5.80 15.58 -7.29
CA GLY A 63 5.95 14.15 -7.02
C GLY A 63 4.75 13.49 -6.31
N LEU A 64 3.80 14.26 -5.78
CA LEU A 64 2.58 13.73 -5.18
C LEU A 64 1.48 13.66 -6.25
N THR A 65 1.21 12.45 -6.73
CA THR A 65 0.33 12.24 -7.90
C THR A 65 -1.06 11.72 -7.54
N GLU A 66 -1.30 11.38 -6.27
CA GLU A 66 -2.51 10.69 -5.87
C GLU A 66 -3.29 11.39 -4.78
N GLU A 67 -4.52 11.76 -5.10
CA GLU A 67 -5.49 12.31 -4.14
C GLU A 67 -6.32 11.19 -3.51
N CYS A 68 -6.49 11.22 -2.19
CA CYS A 68 -7.43 10.33 -1.53
C CYS A 68 -8.86 10.91 -1.60
N PRO A 69 -9.82 10.25 -2.26
CA PRO A 69 -11.19 10.77 -2.46
C PRO A 69 -12.05 10.84 -1.18
N ILE A 70 -11.49 10.48 -0.02
CA ILE A 70 -12.16 10.57 1.28
C ILE A 70 -11.74 11.85 2.02
N CYS A 71 -10.45 12.20 2.00
CA CYS A 71 -9.92 13.37 2.71
C CYS A 71 -9.40 14.48 1.80
N PHE A 72 -9.38 14.27 0.48
CA PHE A 72 -8.97 15.22 -0.56
C PHE A 72 -7.53 15.74 -0.45
N PHE A 73 -6.67 15.07 0.32
CA PHE A 73 -5.24 15.36 0.36
C PHE A 73 -4.45 14.50 -0.64
N PHE A 74 -3.30 15.01 -1.06
CA PHE A 74 -2.34 14.33 -1.93
C PHE A 74 -1.32 13.52 -1.12
N TYR A 75 -0.95 12.35 -1.65
CA TYR A 75 -0.02 11.40 -1.02
C TYR A 75 0.97 10.82 -2.04
N PRO A 76 2.17 10.37 -1.61
CA PRO A 76 3.14 9.73 -2.50
C PRO A 76 2.62 8.43 -3.13
N SER A 77 1.74 7.72 -2.41
CA SER A 77 1.06 6.53 -2.88
C SER A 77 -0.14 6.21 -1.99
N LEU A 78 -1.13 5.52 -2.55
CA LEU A 78 -2.33 5.08 -1.85
C LEU A 78 -2.49 3.57 -1.87
N ASN A 79 -3.30 3.06 -0.94
CA ASN A 79 -3.82 1.70 -1.06
C ASN A 79 -4.89 1.64 -2.15
N ARG A 80 -5.05 0.49 -2.79
CA ARG A 80 -6.07 0.22 -3.81
C ARG A 80 -7.18 -0.64 -3.25
N SER A 81 -8.41 -0.20 -3.45
CA SER A 81 -9.60 -1.02 -3.21
C SER A 81 -9.59 -2.22 -4.15
N ARG A 82 -9.60 -3.45 -3.62
CA ARG A 82 -9.52 -4.66 -4.46
C ARG A 82 -10.68 -4.78 -5.45
N CYS A 83 -11.86 -4.33 -5.05
CA CYS A 83 -13.06 -4.46 -5.86
C CYS A 83 -13.16 -3.49 -7.05
N CYS A 84 -12.51 -2.32 -6.99
CA CYS A 84 -12.70 -1.26 -7.99
C CYS A 84 -11.47 -0.40 -8.29
N GLY A 85 -10.31 -0.72 -7.70
CA GLY A 85 -9.05 -0.01 -7.92
C GLY A 85 -8.97 1.40 -7.34
N LYS A 86 -10.02 1.91 -6.68
CA LYS A 86 -10.03 3.27 -6.12
C LYS A 86 -9.01 3.42 -4.98
N GLY A 87 -8.28 4.53 -4.99
CA GLY A 87 -7.26 4.88 -4.00
C GLY A 87 -7.84 5.26 -2.63
N ILE A 88 -7.15 4.90 -1.56
CA ILE A 88 -7.46 5.36 -0.19
C ILE A 88 -6.18 5.46 0.65
N CYS A 89 -6.02 6.53 1.44
CA CYS A 89 -4.88 6.65 2.35
C CYS A 89 -5.08 5.73 3.56
N THR A 90 -3.99 5.32 4.19
CA THR A 90 -4.04 4.36 5.31
C THR A 90 -4.89 4.86 6.47
N GLU A 91 -4.84 6.15 6.78
CA GLU A 91 -5.60 6.71 7.91
C GLU A 91 -7.11 6.79 7.63
N CYS A 92 -7.51 7.09 6.39
CA CYS A 92 -8.92 6.99 6.00
C CYS A 92 -9.40 5.54 6.00
N PHE A 93 -8.56 4.59 5.56
CA PHE A 93 -8.89 3.16 5.61
C PHE A 93 -9.12 2.68 7.06
N LEU A 94 -8.20 3.00 7.98
CA LEU A 94 -8.35 2.66 9.40
C LEU A 94 -9.65 3.21 10.00
N GLN A 95 -10.06 4.40 9.57
CA GLN A 95 -11.32 5.00 9.98
C GLN A 95 -12.57 4.39 9.32
N LEU A 96 -12.45 3.62 8.23
CA LEU A 96 -13.58 2.87 7.70
C LEU A 96 -13.76 1.51 8.38
N MET A 97 -12.69 0.96 8.97
CA MET A 97 -12.77 -0.34 9.64
C MET A 97 -13.52 -0.24 10.96
N PRO A 98 -14.53 -1.10 11.20
CA PRO A 98 -15.29 -1.12 12.44
C PRO A 98 -14.40 -1.58 13.59
N SER A 99 -14.68 -1.11 14.80
CA SER A 99 -14.04 -1.61 16.02
C SER A 99 -14.25 -3.12 16.21
N GLU A 100 -15.41 -3.62 15.79
CA GLU A 100 -15.77 -5.02 15.85
C GLU A 100 -15.46 -5.74 14.53
N ALA A 101 -14.53 -6.69 14.55
CA ALA A 101 -14.12 -7.48 13.38
C ALA A 101 -15.26 -8.28 12.71
N SER A 102 -16.39 -8.48 13.41
CA SER A 102 -17.56 -9.21 12.89
C SER A 102 -18.40 -8.42 11.89
N LYS A 103 -18.19 -7.09 11.78
CA LYS A 103 -18.99 -6.24 10.89
C LYS A 103 -18.38 -6.20 9.48
N LEU A 104 -19.14 -6.65 8.50
CA LEU A 104 -18.77 -6.50 7.09
C LEU A 104 -18.82 -5.03 6.67
N VAL A 105 -17.70 -4.53 6.16
CA VAL A 105 -17.60 -3.19 5.57
C VAL A 105 -17.94 -3.26 4.10
N HIS A 106 -18.77 -2.34 3.61
CA HIS A 106 -18.99 -2.15 2.18
C HIS A 106 -17.96 -1.16 1.64
N CYS A 107 -17.47 -1.38 0.43
CA CYS A 107 -16.57 -0.46 -0.23
C CYS A 107 -17.20 0.94 -0.29
N PRO A 108 -16.51 2.00 0.19
CA PRO A 108 -17.08 3.34 0.19
C PRO A 108 -17.39 3.84 -1.23
N PHE A 109 -16.68 3.31 -2.24
CA PHE A 109 -16.72 3.76 -3.63
C PHE A 109 -17.77 3.04 -4.49
N CYS A 110 -17.75 1.70 -4.51
CA CYS A 110 -18.63 0.89 -5.39
C CYS A 110 -19.61 0.00 -4.62
N LYS A 111 -19.65 0.12 -3.28
CA LYS A 111 -20.55 -0.60 -2.38
C LYS A 111 -20.41 -2.14 -2.39
N THR A 112 -19.36 -2.70 -2.99
CA THR A 112 -19.04 -4.13 -2.89
C THR A 112 -18.88 -4.55 -1.42
N LYS A 113 -19.48 -5.68 -1.03
CA LYS A 113 -19.36 -6.27 0.31
C LYS A 113 -17.92 -6.74 0.59
N ALA A 114 -17.59 -6.92 1.86
CA ALA A 114 -16.27 -7.41 2.31
C ALA A 114 -15.13 -6.54 1.75
N TYR A 115 -15.20 -5.24 2.04
CA TYR A 115 -14.21 -4.26 1.59
C TYR A 115 -12.80 -4.67 2.01
N ALA A 116 -11.90 -4.69 1.04
CA ALA A 116 -10.50 -5.05 1.23
C ALA A 116 -9.63 -4.16 0.35
N ILE A 117 -8.42 -3.92 0.83
CA ILE A 117 -7.41 -3.13 0.13
C ILE A 117 -6.13 -3.94 -0.12
N GLU A 118 -5.31 -3.42 -1.02
CA GLU A 118 -3.94 -3.87 -1.25
C GLU A 118 -3.03 -2.67 -1.51
N TYR A 119 -1.76 -2.78 -1.12
CA TYR A 119 -0.76 -1.79 -1.47
C TYR A 119 0.06 -2.23 -2.68
N GLN A 120 0.28 -1.31 -3.61
CA GLN A 120 1.02 -1.57 -4.85
C GLN A 120 2.38 -0.85 -4.91
N GLY A 121 2.79 -0.16 -3.83
CA GLY A 121 4.00 0.68 -3.84
C GLY A 121 3.74 2.06 -4.44
N ALA A 122 4.69 2.98 -4.29
CA ALA A 122 4.69 4.20 -5.06
C ALA A 122 5.11 3.89 -6.49
N GLN A 123 4.22 4.11 -7.45
CA GLN A 123 4.59 4.20 -8.85
C GLN A 123 5.42 5.47 -8.98
N MET A 124 6.73 5.39 -8.80
CA MET A 124 7.62 6.49 -9.16
C MET A 124 7.47 6.68 -10.67
N THR A 125 6.61 7.61 -11.10
CA THR A 125 6.65 8.14 -12.46
C THR A 125 7.90 9.01 -12.58
N SER A 126 9.07 8.37 -12.59
CA SER A 126 10.30 8.99 -13.07
C SER A 126 10.20 9.03 -14.58
N GLY A 127 9.96 10.21 -15.13
CA GLY A 127 10.23 10.48 -16.54
C GLY A 127 11.69 10.16 -16.84
N LYS A 128 11.94 8.97 -17.39
CA LYS A 128 13.09 8.57 -18.22
C LYS A 128 12.86 7.12 -18.66
N GLU A 129 12.44 6.99 -19.92
CA GLU A 129 12.37 5.74 -20.68
C GLU A 129 13.71 4.99 -20.61
N ILE A 130 13.75 3.78 -20.05
CA ILE A 130 14.78 2.78 -20.38
C ILE A 130 14.11 1.39 -20.41
N LYS A 131 13.81 0.97 -21.64
CA LYS A 131 13.70 -0.39 -22.21
C LYS A 131 12.84 -1.44 -21.50
N GLN A 132 11.77 -1.78 -22.23
CA GLN A 132 10.99 -3.02 -22.21
C GLN A 132 11.88 -4.26 -22.23
N GLU A 133 11.38 -5.33 -21.58
CA GLU A 133 11.54 -6.78 -21.85
C GLU A 133 11.70 -7.56 -20.54
N GLY A 134 10.62 -8.22 -20.09
CA GLY A 134 10.63 -9.13 -18.96
C GLY A 134 9.26 -9.35 -18.34
N GLU A 135 8.57 -10.41 -18.79
CA GLU A 135 7.38 -11.00 -18.16
C GLU A 135 7.49 -11.09 -16.63
N PRO A 136 6.43 -10.78 -15.86
CA PRO A 136 6.19 -11.41 -14.59
C PRO A 136 5.09 -12.47 -14.77
N ASN A 137 5.50 -13.71 -15.06
CA ASN A 137 4.69 -14.88 -14.76
C ASN A 137 5.00 -15.31 -13.32
N VAL A 138 4.28 -14.78 -12.33
CA VAL A 138 4.06 -15.46 -11.05
C VAL A 138 2.72 -15.00 -10.49
N ASN A 139 1.79 -15.94 -10.33
CA ASN A 139 0.57 -15.75 -9.55
C ASN A 139 0.92 -15.63 -8.05
N GLU A 140 1.49 -14.49 -7.61
CA GLU A 140 1.57 -14.16 -6.20
C GLU A 140 0.26 -13.48 -5.79
N THR A 141 -0.63 -14.21 -5.13
CA THR A 141 -1.82 -13.64 -4.48
C THR A 141 -1.34 -12.72 -3.36
N LYS A 142 -1.29 -11.41 -3.62
CA LYS A 142 -1.02 -10.41 -2.57
C LYS A 142 -2.01 -10.61 -1.41
N PRO A 143 -1.58 -10.47 -0.15
CA PRO A 143 -2.49 -10.60 0.99
C PRO A 143 -3.53 -9.48 0.97
N SER A 144 -4.80 -9.83 1.21
CA SER A 144 -5.80 -8.80 1.52
C SER A 144 -5.55 -8.32 2.93
N VAL A 145 -5.50 -7.00 3.12
CA VAL A 145 -5.44 -6.42 4.44
C VAL A 145 -6.85 -6.21 4.97
N PHE A 146 -7.22 -7.04 5.95
CA PHE A 146 -8.36 -6.81 6.84
C PHE A 146 -7.77 -6.49 8.21
N ILE A 147 -7.80 -5.22 8.61
CA ILE A 147 -7.36 -4.80 9.94
C ILE A 147 -8.52 -5.01 10.89
#